data_AF-A0A2T6CU19-F1
#
_entry.id   AF-A0A2T6CU19-F1
#
_cell.length_a   1.000
_cell.length_b   1.000
_cell.length_c   1.000
_cell.angle_alpha   90.00
_cell.angle_beta   90.00
_cell.angle_gamma   90.00
#
_symmetry.space_group_name_H-M   'P 1'
#
loop_
_entity.id
_entity.type
_entity.pdbx_description
1 polymer ?
#
loop_
_entity_poly.entity_id
_entity_poly.type
_entity_poly.pdbx_seq_one_letter_code
_entity_poly.pdbx_strand_id
1 'polypeptide(L)'
;MAIRRKNGPKLGGVRKKRYTGLVDTRGTLTNLGARRKGKLFGSWYGRRLGCAPMSGRKPLPPPFLAYTAPFVVFLLFLALEQGISSLGAESGQWWLATPKYWVFPLQTLVCGGLLLYYWRHYQFGPLASGWVGILGGLVILGIWIAPQAVLGFPPRIAGGFDPYSLGTEGATPALMIAARFARLVIVVPLVEEIFWRGFLMRYLIKEDFQKVPFGAYSHLSFFGVAGLFMLVHSQADWPAAFLSGIIFNAIAVKTKSLFACVIAHAVANLGLGMYIMTTRQWGFW
;
A
#
# COMPACT_ATOMS: atom_id res chain seq x y z
N MET A 1 70.05 -38.31 -34.57
CA MET A 1 70.04 -37.30 -33.48
C MET A 1 68.61 -37.17 -32.98
N ALA A 2 68.18 -38.09 -32.11
CA ALA A 2 68.14 -37.95 -30.64
C ALA A 2 66.85 -37.21 -30.19
N ILE A 3 65.68 -37.89 -30.18
CA ILE A 3 65.17 -38.84 -29.18
C ILE A 3 64.75 -38.15 -27.86
N ARG A 4 63.44 -38.09 -27.59
CA ARG A 4 62.86 -38.85 -26.46
C ARG A 4 61.35 -39.11 -26.61
N ARG A 5 61.05 -40.36 -26.99
CA ARG A 5 59.81 -41.09 -26.69
C ARG A 5 59.81 -41.56 -25.23
N LYS A 6 58.62 -41.78 -24.65
CA LYS A 6 58.09 -43.06 -24.08
C LYS A 6 56.77 -42.75 -23.34
N ASN A 7 55.62 -43.31 -23.74
CA ASN A 7 55.07 -44.64 -23.37
C ASN A 7 55.05 -44.84 -21.84
N GLY A 8 53.98 -45.17 -21.14
CA GLY A 8 52.72 -45.86 -21.45
C GLY A 8 52.02 -46.27 -20.12
N PRO A 9 51.11 -47.25 -20.11
CA PRO A 9 49.78 -47.15 -19.47
C PRO A 9 49.64 -47.85 -18.10
N LYS A 10 48.47 -47.71 -17.43
CA LYS A 10 47.72 -48.87 -16.87
C LYS A 10 46.32 -48.53 -16.32
N LEU A 11 45.45 -49.51 -16.54
CA LEU A 11 44.05 -49.66 -16.14
C LEU A 11 43.88 -49.82 -14.63
N GLY A 12 42.66 -49.55 -14.14
CA GLY A 12 42.08 -50.32 -13.04
C GLY A 12 41.24 -49.55 -12.03
N GLY A 13 39.98 -49.94 -11.88
CA GLY A 13 39.32 -49.91 -10.58
C GLY A 13 38.08 -49.02 -10.44
N VAL A 14 36.95 -49.47 -11.00
CA VAL A 14 35.62 -49.11 -10.52
C VAL A 14 35.42 -49.67 -9.10
N ARG A 15 35.05 -48.85 -8.12
CA ARG A 15 34.29 -49.33 -6.94
C ARG A 15 33.27 -48.28 -6.46
N LYS A 16 32.01 -48.54 -6.80
CA LYS A 16 30.82 -47.99 -6.16
C LYS A 16 30.79 -48.45 -4.70
N LYS A 17 30.59 -47.54 -3.73
CA LYS A 17 30.08 -47.89 -2.40
C LYS A 17 28.58 -47.59 -2.36
N ARG A 18 27.77 -48.66 -2.41
CA ARG A 18 26.38 -48.66 -1.93
C ARG A 18 26.41 -48.71 -0.41
N TYR A 19 25.57 -47.92 0.24
CA TYR A 19 25.12 -48.18 1.60
C TYR A 19 23.77 -48.89 1.52
N THR A 20 23.76 -50.16 1.92
CA THR A 20 22.56 -50.96 2.18
C THR A 20 22.44 -51.14 3.68
N GLY A 21 21.25 -50.88 4.23
CA GLY A 21 20.92 -51.07 5.64
C GLY A 21 20.80 -52.54 6.03
N LEU A 22 20.80 -52.78 7.34
CA LEU A 22 20.36 -54.03 7.96
C LEU A 22 19.76 -53.73 9.34
N VAL A 23 18.53 -54.18 9.49
CA VAL A 23 17.74 -54.38 10.72
C VAL A 23 18.27 -55.63 11.42
N ASP A 24 18.34 -55.66 12.75
CA ASP A 24 18.44 -56.90 13.51
C ASP A 24 17.39 -56.93 14.64
N THR A 25 16.76 -58.09 14.74
CA THR A 25 15.62 -58.52 15.54
C THR A 25 16.10 -59.52 16.58
N ARG A 26 15.97 -59.24 17.88
CA ARG A 26 15.98 -60.29 18.92
C ARG A 26 14.98 -59.96 20.00
N GLY A 27 14.00 -60.84 20.16
CA GLY A 27 13.05 -60.84 21.27
C GLY A 27 13.51 -61.74 22.40
N THR A 28 13.09 -61.39 23.62
CA THR A 28 12.82 -62.35 24.69
C THR A 28 11.69 -61.82 25.57
N LEU A 29 10.72 -62.69 25.82
CA LEU A 29 9.48 -62.50 26.59
C LEU A 29 9.67 -62.80 28.09
N THR A 30 8.59 -62.52 28.84
CA THR A 30 8.24 -62.78 30.27
C THR A 30 8.34 -61.55 31.16
N ASN A 31 7.36 -61.18 32.00
CA ASN A 31 6.37 -62.00 32.70
C ASN A 31 5.08 -61.21 33.05
N LEU A 32 4.06 -61.96 33.41
CA LEU A 32 2.64 -61.66 33.65
C LEU A 32 2.33 -60.72 34.84
N GLY A 33 1.13 -60.10 34.81
CA GLY A 33 0.53 -59.54 36.02
C GLY A 33 -0.68 -58.60 35.80
N ALA A 34 -1.82 -59.14 35.40
CA ALA A 34 -3.09 -58.40 35.44
C ALA A 34 -3.70 -58.39 36.87
N ARG A 35 -4.17 -57.24 37.36
CA ARG A 35 -5.38 -57.18 38.22
C ARG A 35 -5.97 -55.77 38.38
N ARG A 36 -7.30 -55.78 38.50
CA ARG A 36 -8.30 -54.72 38.44
C ARG A 36 -8.52 -53.97 39.78
N LYS A 37 -8.98 -52.72 39.63
CA LYS A 37 -10.01 -51.97 40.41
C LYS A 37 -9.72 -51.55 41.86
N GLY A 38 -9.81 -50.23 42.09
CA GLY A 38 -10.13 -49.61 43.38
C GLY A 38 -10.48 -48.13 43.19
N LYS A 39 -11.75 -47.77 43.41
CA LYS A 39 -12.27 -46.39 43.45
C LYS A 39 -12.06 -45.80 44.86
N LEU A 40 -12.00 -44.45 44.87
CA LEU A 40 -12.44 -43.50 45.93
C LEU A 40 -11.44 -43.02 47.00
N PHE A 41 -11.68 -41.75 47.38
CA PHE A 41 -10.94 -40.80 48.25
C PHE A 41 -9.86 -39.99 47.51
N GLY A 42 -10.00 -38.69 47.18
CA GLY A 42 -10.90 -37.64 47.65
C GLY A 42 -10.11 -36.65 48.51
N SER A 43 -9.53 -35.60 47.92
CA SER A 43 -9.35 -34.29 48.58
C SER A 43 -8.77 -33.23 47.64
N TRP A 44 -9.61 -32.25 47.31
CA TRP A 44 -9.32 -30.82 47.35
C TRP A 44 -7.88 -30.35 47.13
N TYR A 45 -7.59 -29.80 45.95
CA TYR A 45 -6.87 -28.52 45.84
C TYR A 45 -7.11 -27.89 44.45
N GLY A 46 -7.63 -26.65 44.46
CA GLY A 46 -7.35 -25.68 43.41
C GLY A 46 -8.18 -25.76 42.12
N ARG A 47 -9.46 -25.38 42.20
CA ARG A 47 -10.12 -24.63 41.12
C ARG A 47 -9.23 -23.45 40.76
N ARG A 48 -8.42 -23.57 39.71
CA ARG A 48 -7.80 -22.39 39.10
C ARG A 48 -8.84 -21.81 38.14
N LEU A 49 -9.58 -20.86 38.71
CA LEU A 49 -10.51 -19.96 38.06
C LEU A 49 -9.99 -19.58 36.67
N GLY A 50 -10.83 -19.77 35.66
CA GLY A 50 -10.61 -19.18 34.35
C GLY A 50 -10.43 -17.68 34.51
N CYS A 51 -9.21 -17.21 34.31
CA CYS A 51 -8.99 -15.81 34.00
C CYS A 51 -9.57 -15.58 32.61
N ALA A 52 -10.80 -15.09 32.56
CA ALA A 52 -11.28 -14.37 31.40
C ALA A 52 -10.25 -13.27 31.10
N PRO A 53 -9.76 -13.11 29.86
CA PRO A 53 -9.00 -11.92 29.53
C PRO A 53 -9.93 -10.72 29.69
N MET A 54 -9.67 -9.90 30.70
CA MET A 54 -10.14 -8.53 30.72
C MET A 54 -9.50 -7.80 29.55
N SER A 55 -10.22 -7.74 28.44
CA SER A 55 -9.96 -6.80 27.37
C SER A 55 -11.31 -6.28 26.91
N GLY A 56 -11.80 -5.23 27.58
CA GLY A 56 -12.92 -4.40 27.12
C GLY A 56 -12.59 -3.61 25.85
N ARG A 57 -11.66 -4.10 25.00
CA ARG A 57 -11.43 -3.55 23.68
C ARG A 57 -12.44 -4.19 22.74
N LYS A 58 -13.28 -3.35 22.14
CA LYS A 58 -14.16 -3.76 21.04
C LYS A 58 -13.32 -4.51 19.99
N PRO A 59 -13.82 -5.63 19.43
CA PRO A 59 -13.14 -6.30 18.34
C PRO A 59 -12.90 -5.28 17.23
N LEU A 60 -11.66 -5.24 16.73
CA LEU A 60 -11.33 -4.35 15.63
C LEU A 60 -12.19 -4.72 14.40
N PRO A 61 -12.67 -3.74 13.62
CA PRO A 61 -13.42 -4.04 12.41
C PRO A 61 -12.59 -4.88 11.44
N PRO A 62 -13.23 -5.64 10.52
CA PRO A 62 -12.53 -6.52 9.59
C PRO A 62 -11.41 -5.76 8.84
N PRO A 63 -10.21 -6.35 8.67
CA PRO A 63 -9.10 -5.72 7.94
C PRO A 63 -9.50 -5.23 6.54
N PHE A 64 -10.50 -5.84 5.91
CA PHE A 64 -11.11 -5.33 4.70
C PHE A 64 -11.57 -3.87 4.81
N LEU A 65 -12.30 -3.49 5.87
CA LEU A 65 -12.77 -2.10 6.07
C LEU A 65 -11.63 -1.13 6.29
N ALA A 66 -10.61 -1.52 7.06
CA ALA A 66 -9.44 -0.68 7.31
C ALA A 66 -8.75 -0.26 5.99
N TYR A 67 -8.65 -1.17 5.01
CA TYR A 67 -7.93 -0.89 3.76
C TYR A 67 -8.81 -0.29 2.66
N THR A 68 -10.14 -0.31 2.81
CA THR A 68 -11.09 0.14 1.76
C THR A 68 -11.85 1.39 2.15
N ALA A 69 -12.27 1.52 3.40
CA ALA A 69 -13.16 2.61 3.83
C ALA A 69 -12.55 4.01 3.63
N PRO A 70 -11.27 4.29 3.95
CA PRO A 70 -10.70 5.61 3.72
C PRO A 70 -10.73 6.02 2.24
N PHE A 71 -10.49 5.07 1.32
CA PHE A 71 -10.48 5.31 -0.12
C PHE A 71 -11.90 5.45 -0.69
N VAL A 72 -12.84 4.61 -0.26
CA VAL A 72 -14.25 4.74 -0.66
C VAL A 72 -14.81 6.08 -0.19
N VAL A 73 -14.57 6.46 1.07
CA VAL A 73 -14.98 7.78 1.59
C VAL A 73 -14.32 8.91 0.82
N PHE A 74 -13.04 8.78 0.48
CA PHE A 74 -12.35 9.76 -0.36
C PHE A 74 -13.07 9.93 -1.72
N LEU A 75 -13.37 8.85 -2.43
CA LEU A 75 -14.12 8.91 -3.70
C LEU A 75 -15.53 9.50 -3.54
N LEU A 76 -16.24 9.15 -2.46
CA LEU A 76 -17.58 9.70 -2.19
C LEU A 76 -17.54 11.23 -1.99
N PHE A 77 -16.51 11.76 -1.32
CA PHE A 77 -16.32 13.20 -1.18
C PHE A 77 -15.98 13.88 -2.52
N LEU A 78 -15.25 13.23 -3.42
CA LEU A 78 -15.03 13.75 -4.78
C LEU A 78 -16.33 13.80 -5.58
N ALA A 79 -17.13 12.72 -5.52
CA ALA A 79 -18.44 12.69 -6.17
C ALA A 79 -19.41 13.73 -5.58
N LEU A 80 -19.37 13.93 -4.26
CA LEU A 80 -20.14 14.96 -3.58
C LEU A 80 -19.73 16.36 -4.03
N GLU A 81 -18.43 16.66 -4.09
CA GLU A 81 -17.93 17.95 -4.58
C GLU A 81 -18.43 18.23 -6.00
N GLN A 82 -18.30 17.24 -6.89
CA GLN A 82 -18.75 17.36 -8.28
C GLN A 82 -20.27 17.55 -8.39
N GLY A 83 -21.05 16.84 -7.57
CA GLY A 83 -22.50 16.97 -7.51
C GLY A 83 -22.98 18.31 -6.97
N ILE A 84 -22.32 18.86 -5.94
CA ILE A 84 -22.65 20.20 -5.42
C ILE A 84 -22.26 21.26 -6.44
N SER A 85 -21.07 21.16 -7.03
CA SER A 85 -20.58 22.09 -8.05
C SER A 85 -21.52 22.16 -9.27
N SER A 86 -22.06 21.03 -9.72
CA SER A 86 -22.96 20.99 -10.89
C SER A 86 -24.35 21.60 -10.63
N LEU A 87 -24.86 21.48 -9.41
CA LEU A 87 -26.16 22.04 -9.01
C LEU A 87 -26.06 23.51 -8.53
N GLY A 88 -24.89 23.89 -8.00
CA GLY A 88 -24.65 25.15 -7.30
C GLY A 88 -23.97 26.24 -8.11
N ALA A 89 -23.48 25.93 -9.32
CA ALA A 89 -22.67 26.85 -10.13
C ALA A 89 -23.32 28.22 -10.35
N GLU A 90 -24.64 28.27 -10.57
CA GLU A 90 -25.39 29.50 -10.84
C GLU A 90 -26.08 30.09 -9.59
N SER A 91 -25.92 29.47 -8.42
CA SER A 91 -26.64 29.87 -7.20
C SER A 91 -26.23 31.25 -6.64
N GLY A 92 -25.10 31.79 -7.07
CA GLY A 92 -24.47 32.99 -6.50
C GLY A 92 -23.93 32.80 -5.07
N GLN A 93 -24.16 31.64 -4.45
CA GLN A 93 -23.68 31.34 -3.10
C GLN A 93 -22.33 30.63 -3.17
N TRP A 94 -21.28 31.25 -2.62
CA TRP A 94 -19.90 30.75 -2.75
C TRP A 94 -19.71 29.29 -2.30
N TRP A 95 -20.43 28.86 -1.25
CA TRP A 95 -20.30 27.52 -0.68
C TRP A 95 -20.93 26.43 -1.57
N LEU A 96 -21.83 26.81 -2.48
CA LEU A 96 -22.42 25.96 -3.52
C LEU A 96 -21.70 26.09 -4.86
N ALA A 97 -21.25 27.29 -5.22
CA ALA A 97 -20.54 27.55 -6.46
C ALA A 97 -19.08 27.05 -6.44
N THR A 98 -18.46 27.00 -5.26
CA THR A 98 -17.07 26.58 -5.07
C THR A 98 -16.89 25.63 -3.88
N PRO A 99 -17.59 24.49 -3.86
CA PRO A 99 -17.62 23.60 -2.71
C PRO A 99 -16.25 22.99 -2.37
N LYS A 100 -15.35 22.89 -3.35
CA LYS A 100 -13.96 22.43 -3.16
C LYS A 100 -13.22 23.08 -1.97
N TYR A 101 -13.52 24.34 -1.64
CA TYR A 101 -12.85 25.06 -0.55
C TYR A 101 -13.24 24.60 0.86
N TRP A 102 -14.37 23.93 1.03
CA TRP A 102 -14.77 23.35 2.32
C TRP A 102 -14.86 21.82 2.27
N VAL A 103 -15.21 21.25 1.12
CA VAL A 103 -15.29 19.80 0.92
C VAL A 103 -13.91 19.16 1.08
N PHE A 104 -12.85 19.71 0.48
CA PHE A 104 -11.52 19.10 0.56
C PHE A 104 -10.92 19.12 1.98
N PRO A 105 -11.00 20.23 2.76
CA PRO A 105 -10.63 20.19 4.17
C PRO A 105 -11.43 19.15 4.98
N LEU A 106 -12.75 19.08 4.79
CA LEU A 106 -13.58 18.10 5.49
C LEU A 106 -13.22 16.66 5.10
N GLN A 107 -13.06 16.37 3.82
CA GLN A 107 -12.58 15.10 3.30
C GLN A 107 -11.23 14.72 3.95
N THR A 108 -10.31 15.68 4.07
CA THR A 108 -8.99 15.48 4.68
C THR A 108 -9.11 15.07 6.15
N LEU A 109 -9.94 15.76 6.92
CA LEU A 109 -10.18 15.46 8.33
C LEU A 109 -10.85 14.10 8.51
N VAL A 110 -11.87 13.79 7.71
CA VAL A 110 -12.60 12.50 7.80
C VAL A 110 -11.70 11.33 7.39
N CYS A 111 -11.02 11.42 6.25
CA CYS A 111 -10.09 10.38 5.80
C CYS A 111 -8.90 10.24 6.77
N GLY A 112 -8.33 11.34 7.26
CA GLY A 112 -7.29 11.34 8.28
C GLY A 112 -7.75 10.67 9.57
N GLY A 113 -8.96 11.00 10.05
CA GLY A 113 -9.57 10.36 11.21
C GLY A 113 -9.77 8.85 11.02
N LEU A 114 -10.23 8.41 9.85
CA LEU A 114 -10.36 6.98 9.51
C LEU A 114 -9.00 6.28 9.47
N LEU A 115 -7.97 6.91 8.90
CA LEU A 115 -6.61 6.38 8.89
C LEU A 115 -6.08 6.20 10.32
N LEU A 116 -6.26 7.19 11.19
CA LEU A 116 -5.84 7.12 12.59
C LEU A 116 -6.62 6.06 13.38
N TYR A 117 -7.93 5.98 13.17
CA TYR A 117 -8.79 4.98 13.79
C TYR A 117 -8.34 3.55 13.45
N TYR A 118 -8.01 3.30 12.17
CA TYR A 118 -7.57 2.00 11.67
C TYR A 118 -6.05 1.78 11.71
N TRP A 119 -5.27 2.70 12.29
CA TRP A 119 -3.80 2.73 12.19
C TRP A 119 -3.11 1.40 12.54
N ARG A 120 -3.67 0.67 13.52
CA ARG A 120 -3.12 -0.60 14.00
C ARG A 120 -3.22 -1.76 12.99
N HIS A 121 -4.02 -1.61 11.94
CA HIS A 121 -4.18 -2.64 10.89
C HIS A 121 -3.14 -2.52 9.78
N TYR A 122 -2.49 -1.37 9.65
CA TYR A 122 -1.59 -1.11 8.54
C TYR A 122 -0.21 -1.69 8.82
N GLN A 123 0.31 -2.42 7.85
CA GLN A 123 1.63 -3.03 7.88
C GLN A 123 2.49 -2.34 6.82
N PHE A 124 3.35 -1.44 7.26
CA PHE A 124 4.13 -0.58 6.38
C PHE A 124 5.35 -1.28 5.75
N GLY A 125 5.81 -2.40 6.33
CA GLY A 125 6.97 -3.15 5.83
C GLY A 125 8.31 -2.43 6.09
N PRO A 126 9.38 -2.81 5.38
CA PRO A 126 10.73 -2.31 5.64
C PRO A 126 10.87 -0.80 5.38
N LEU A 127 11.32 -0.05 6.40
CA LEU A 127 11.56 1.40 6.28
C LEU A 127 12.82 1.74 5.49
N ALA A 128 13.83 0.86 5.53
CA ALA A 128 15.11 1.05 4.82
C ALA A 128 14.95 1.21 3.31
N SER A 129 13.83 0.75 2.74
CA SER A 129 13.51 0.91 1.30
C SER A 129 12.96 2.30 0.95
N GLY A 130 12.84 3.22 1.91
CA GLY A 130 12.29 4.57 1.70
C GLY A 130 13.02 5.37 0.61
N TRP A 131 14.33 5.18 0.45
CA TRP A 131 15.10 5.86 -0.61
C TRP A 131 14.69 5.45 -2.02
N VAL A 132 14.29 4.18 -2.22
CA VAL A 132 13.72 3.72 -3.50
C VAL A 132 12.42 4.45 -3.76
N GLY A 133 11.63 4.67 -2.69
CA GLY A 133 10.45 5.51 -2.72
C GLY A 133 10.75 6.92 -3.20
N ILE A 134 11.74 7.60 -2.59
CA ILE A 134 12.14 8.97 -2.97
C ILE A 134 12.50 9.04 -4.46
N LEU A 135 13.39 8.15 -4.94
CA LEU A 135 13.78 8.13 -6.35
C LEU A 135 12.59 7.87 -7.28
N GLY A 136 11.72 6.91 -6.92
CA GLY A 136 10.50 6.63 -7.65
C GLY A 136 9.56 7.83 -7.72
N GLY A 137 9.39 8.54 -6.61
CA GLY A 137 8.58 9.76 -6.53
C GLY A 137 9.11 10.89 -7.42
N LEU A 138 10.43 11.07 -7.50
CA LEU A 138 11.05 12.06 -8.40
C LEU A 138 10.85 11.70 -9.87
N VAL A 139 10.93 10.42 -10.24
CA VAL A 139 10.63 9.97 -11.60
C VAL A 139 9.16 10.22 -11.93
N ILE A 140 8.25 9.88 -11.02
CA ILE A 140 6.82 10.11 -11.17
C ILE A 140 6.52 11.61 -11.31
N LEU A 141 7.14 12.47 -10.50
CA LEU A 141 7.03 13.92 -10.65
C LEU A 141 7.40 14.37 -12.06
N GLY A 142 8.53 13.90 -12.58
CA GLY A 142 8.97 14.18 -13.94
C GLY A 142 7.93 13.81 -14.98
N ILE A 143 7.32 12.63 -14.86
CA ILE A 143 6.23 12.17 -15.73
C ILE A 143 5.02 13.10 -15.67
N TRP A 144 4.62 13.53 -14.47
CA TRP A 144 3.43 14.36 -14.25
C TRP A 144 3.58 15.79 -14.80
N ILE A 145 4.77 16.39 -14.68
CA ILE A 145 5.01 17.75 -15.17
C ILE A 145 5.47 17.78 -16.64
N ALA A 146 5.93 16.65 -17.20
CA ALA A 146 6.49 16.59 -18.55
C ALA A 146 5.58 17.20 -19.65
N PRO A 147 4.25 16.99 -19.67
CA PRO A 147 3.41 17.56 -20.73
C PRO A 147 3.55 19.09 -20.83
N GLN A 148 3.52 19.80 -19.71
CA GLN A 148 3.61 21.27 -19.68
C GLN A 148 5.06 21.76 -19.62
N ALA A 149 5.95 21.09 -18.90
CA ALA A 149 7.32 21.53 -18.70
C ALA A 149 8.26 21.19 -19.87
N VAL A 150 7.95 20.15 -20.66
CA VAL A 150 8.85 19.62 -21.69
C VAL A 150 8.18 19.48 -23.06
N LEU A 151 6.93 19.00 -23.10
CA LEU A 151 6.25 18.68 -24.36
C LEU A 151 5.45 19.85 -24.96
N GLY A 152 5.42 21.01 -24.29
CA GLY A 152 4.78 22.23 -24.80
C GLY A 152 3.25 22.19 -24.80
N PHE A 153 2.63 21.37 -23.94
CA PHE A 153 1.17 21.33 -23.83
C PHE A 153 0.65 22.65 -23.21
N PRO A 154 -0.58 23.07 -23.52
CA PRO A 154 -1.15 24.30 -22.97
C PRO A 154 -1.13 24.32 -21.42
N PRO A 155 -0.91 25.49 -20.80
CA PRO A 155 -0.87 25.62 -19.35
C PRO A 155 -2.25 25.37 -18.72
N ARG A 156 -2.27 24.74 -17.54
CA ARG A 156 -3.50 24.38 -16.83
C ARG A 156 -3.91 25.45 -15.81
N ILE A 157 -4.36 26.60 -16.28
CA ILE A 157 -4.67 27.76 -15.41
C ILE A 157 -6.07 27.70 -14.80
N ALA A 158 -7.07 27.20 -15.53
CA ALA A 158 -8.47 27.18 -15.11
C ALA A 158 -8.91 25.81 -14.55
N GLY A 159 -10.05 25.78 -13.87
CA GLY A 159 -10.74 24.56 -13.43
C GLY A 159 -10.25 23.92 -12.13
N GLY A 160 -9.07 24.32 -11.64
CA GLY A 160 -8.49 23.76 -10.42
C GLY A 160 -8.82 24.52 -9.14
N PHE A 161 -7.95 24.38 -8.14
CA PHE A 161 -8.03 25.07 -6.85
C PHE A 161 -7.04 26.25 -6.82
N ASP A 162 -7.54 27.48 -6.65
CA ASP A 162 -6.71 28.66 -6.45
C ASP A 162 -6.77 29.06 -4.95
N PRO A 163 -5.68 28.94 -4.18
CA PRO A 163 -5.71 29.22 -2.75
C PRO A 163 -5.98 30.70 -2.42
N TYR A 164 -5.91 31.60 -3.40
CA TYR A 164 -6.15 33.03 -3.24
C TYR A 164 -7.57 33.44 -3.63
N SER A 165 -8.44 32.51 -4.05
CA SER A 165 -9.78 32.85 -4.56
C SER A 165 -10.73 33.40 -3.49
N LEU A 166 -10.49 33.11 -2.22
CA LEU A 166 -11.30 33.58 -1.08
C LEU A 166 -10.71 34.85 -0.44
N GLY A 167 -9.73 35.48 -1.09
CA GLY A 167 -9.02 36.66 -0.61
C GLY A 167 -7.53 36.39 -0.44
N THR A 168 -6.75 37.47 -0.43
CA THR A 168 -5.28 37.47 -0.31
C THR A 168 -4.79 37.96 1.06
N GLU A 169 -5.70 38.37 1.93
CA GLU A 169 -5.41 38.98 3.23
C GLU A 169 -5.53 37.99 4.39
N GLY A 170 -4.85 38.31 5.49
CA GLY A 170 -4.91 37.53 6.73
C GLY A 170 -4.37 36.10 6.58
N ALA A 171 -4.92 35.18 7.39
CA ALA A 171 -4.44 33.80 7.46
C ALA A 171 -5.08 32.86 6.40
N THR A 172 -6.09 33.33 5.65
CA THR A 172 -6.89 32.49 4.76
C THR A 172 -6.07 31.78 3.67
N PRO A 173 -5.20 32.46 2.89
CA PRO A 173 -4.40 31.78 1.87
C PRO A 173 -3.45 30.75 2.48
N ALA A 174 -2.81 31.10 3.60
CA ALA A 174 -1.89 30.20 4.29
C ALA A 174 -2.58 28.93 4.80
N LEU A 175 -3.79 29.07 5.37
CA LEU A 175 -4.61 27.93 5.78
C LEU A 175 -5.06 27.07 4.60
N MET A 176 -5.49 27.68 3.49
CA MET A 176 -5.87 26.95 2.27
C MET A 176 -4.69 26.17 1.69
N ILE A 177 -3.52 26.80 1.59
CA ILE A 177 -2.28 26.16 1.15
C ILE A 177 -1.93 25.01 2.09
N ALA A 178 -1.90 25.24 3.41
CA ALA A 178 -1.56 24.21 4.39
C ALA A 178 -2.52 23.02 4.33
N ALA A 179 -3.83 23.26 4.24
CA ALA A 179 -4.84 22.21 4.10
C ALA A 179 -4.67 21.42 2.79
N ARG A 180 -4.38 22.11 1.68
CA ARG A 180 -4.10 21.47 0.38
C ARG A 180 -2.86 20.60 0.43
N PHE A 181 -1.76 21.07 1.01
CA PHE A 181 -0.54 20.28 1.16
C PHE A 181 -0.73 19.10 2.12
N ALA A 182 -1.43 19.28 3.24
CA ALA A 182 -1.73 18.18 4.16
C ALA A 182 -2.55 17.07 3.47
N ARG A 183 -3.57 17.45 2.69
CA ARG A 183 -4.34 16.51 1.87
C ARG A 183 -3.44 15.82 0.85
N LEU A 184 -2.74 16.59 0.03
CA LEU A 184 -1.99 16.13 -1.13
C LEU A 184 -0.76 15.27 -0.75
N VAL A 185 -0.02 15.65 0.29
CA VAL A 185 1.27 15.02 0.63
C VAL A 185 1.14 13.94 1.70
N ILE A 186 0.09 13.98 2.53
CA ILE A 186 -0.06 13.04 3.66
C ILE A 186 -1.27 12.14 3.45
N VAL A 187 -2.47 12.74 3.39
CA VAL A 187 -3.71 11.96 3.42
C VAL A 187 -3.89 11.15 2.13
N VAL A 188 -3.71 11.77 0.97
CA VAL A 188 -3.87 11.11 -0.34
C VAL A 188 -2.90 9.92 -0.49
N PRO A 189 -1.57 10.06 -0.28
CA PRO A 189 -0.65 8.93 -0.34
C PRO A 189 -1.01 7.79 0.62
N LEU A 190 -1.42 8.10 1.85
CA LEU A 190 -1.82 7.06 2.79
C LEU A 190 -3.10 6.35 2.34
N VAL A 191 -4.15 7.11 2.01
CA VAL A 191 -5.44 6.56 1.57
C VAL A 191 -5.25 5.68 0.34
N GLU A 192 -4.55 6.19 -0.67
CA GLU A 192 -4.39 5.52 -1.95
C GLU A 192 -3.46 4.30 -1.86
N GLU A 193 -2.27 4.43 -1.28
CA GLU A 193 -1.32 3.32 -1.26
C GLU A 193 -1.80 2.16 -0.38
N ILE A 194 -2.49 2.46 0.73
CA ILE A 194 -3.13 1.44 1.57
C ILE A 194 -4.19 0.69 0.76
N PHE A 195 -5.01 1.39 -0.04
CA PHE A 195 -6.01 0.74 -0.89
C PHE A 195 -5.38 -0.04 -2.05
N TRP A 196 -4.60 0.62 -2.91
CA TRP A 196 -4.09 0.03 -4.14
C TRP A 196 -3.10 -1.10 -3.88
N ARG A 197 -2.07 -0.86 -3.05
CA ARG A 197 -0.96 -1.81 -2.82
C ARG A 197 -1.23 -2.66 -1.60
N GLY A 198 -1.79 -2.05 -0.56
CA GLY A 198 -2.18 -2.75 0.65
C GLY A 198 -3.37 -3.68 0.43
N PHE A 199 -4.35 -3.37 -0.43
CA PHE A 199 -5.51 -4.23 -0.62
C PHE A 199 -5.63 -4.76 -2.05
N LEU A 200 -5.87 -3.91 -3.04
CA LEU A 200 -6.37 -4.35 -4.34
C LEU A 200 -5.38 -5.23 -5.10
N MET A 201 -4.08 -4.91 -5.07
CA MET A 201 -3.05 -5.75 -5.68
C MET A 201 -3.05 -7.18 -5.12
N ARG A 202 -3.33 -7.33 -3.82
CA ARG A 202 -3.37 -8.64 -3.16
C ARG A 202 -4.72 -9.34 -3.40
N TYR A 203 -5.81 -8.58 -3.36
CA TYR A 203 -7.17 -9.07 -3.57
C TYR A 203 -7.36 -9.66 -4.97
N LEU A 204 -6.82 -9.02 -6.02
CA LEU A 204 -6.86 -9.54 -7.39
C LEU A 204 -6.02 -10.81 -7.60
N ILE A 205 -5.15 -11.17 -6.66
CA ILE A 205 -4.46 -12.46 -6.66
C ILE A 205 -5.32 -13.51 -5.94
N LYS A 206 -5.89 -13.15 -4.79
CA LYS A 206 -6.78 -13.99 -3.99
C LYS A 206 -7.66 -13.13 -3.08
N GLU A 207 -8.95 -13.44 -3.03
CA GLU A 207 -9.95 -12.68 -2.25
C GLU A 207 -9.57 -12.53 -0.76
N ASP A 208 -9.04 -13.60 -0.16
CA ASP A 208 -8.44 -13.55 1.18
C ASP A 208 -7.03 -12.91 1.10
N PHE A 209 -7.03 -11.60 0.82
CA PHE A 209 -5.84 -10.82 0.49
C PHE A 209 -4.79 -10.79 1.62
N GLN A 210 -5.21 -11.03 2.87
CA GLN A 210 -4.29 -11.08 4.01
C GLN A 210 -3.36 -12.30 3.97
N LYS A 211 -3.77 -13.38 3.30
CA LYS A 211 -2.90 -14.55 3.06
C LYS A 211 -1.89 -14.32 1.94
N VAL A 212 -2.03 -13.25 1.16
CA VAL A 212 -1.10 -12.88 0.10
C VAL A 212 -0.03 -11.95 0.68
N PRO A 213 1.27 -12.30 0.58
CA PRO A 213 2.34 -11.43 1.02
C PRO A 213 2.30 -10.06 0.33
N PHE A 214 2.64 -8.98 1.04
CA PHE A 214 2.76 -7.66 0.41
C PHE A 214 3.81 -7.68 -0.70
N GLY A 215 3.50 -7.08 -1.85
CA GLY A 215 4.36 -7.09 -3.03
C GLY A 215 4.38 -8.42 -3.79
N ALA A 216 3.45 -9.36 -3.52
CA ALA A 216 3.23 -10.50 -4.40
C ALA A 216 2.89 -10.03 -5.82
N TYR A 217 3.35 -10.78 -6.82
CA TYR A 217 3.21 -10.41 -8.22
C TYR A 217 2.29 -11.39 -8.96
N SER A 218 1.35 -10.85 -9.73
CA SER A 218 0.72 -11.53 -10.85
C SER A 218 0.54 -10.51 -11.98
N HIS A 219 0.62 -10.95 -13.24
CA HIS A 219 0.48 -10.05 -14.39
C HIS A 219 -0.88 -9.31 -14.36
N LEU A 220 -1.96 -10.05 -14.09
CA LEU A 220 -3.31 -9.47 -14.02
C LEU A 220 -3.43 -8.44 -12.91
N SER A 221 -2.92 -8.73 -11.71
CA SER A 221 -2.95 -7.78 -10.59
C SER A 221 -2.10 -6.55 -10.88
N PHE A 222 -0.88 -6.75 -11.37
CA PHE A 222 0.08 -5.67 -11.60
C PHE A 222 -0.42 -4.66 -12.64
N PHE A 223 -0.85 -5.13 -13.81
CA PHE A 223 -1.34 -4.24 -14.87
C PHE A 223 -2.79 -3.83 -14.65
N GLY A 224 -3.62 -4.70 -14.06
CA GLY A 224 -5.00 -4.38 -13.71
C GLY A 224 -5.09 -3.24 -12.69
N VAL A 225 -4.29 -3.27 -11.63
CA VAL A 225 -4.24 -2.15 -10.67
C VAL A 225 -3.69 -0.87 -11.30
N ALA A 226 -2.68 -0.95 -12.16
CA ALA A 226 -2.18 0.25 -12.87
C ALA A 226 -3.26 0.86 -13.79
N GLY A 227 -4.04 0.02 -14.49
CA GLY A 227 -5.16 0.46 -15.31
C GLY A 227 -6.31 1.05 -14.49
N LEU A 228 -6.70 0.42 -13.37
CA LEU A 228 -7.74 0.97 -12.48
C LEU A 228 -7.30 2.28 -11.83
N PHE A 229 -6.02 2.39 -11.45
CA PHE A 229 -5.43 3.65 -10.97
C PHE A 229 -5.52 4.74 -12.05
N MET A 230 -5.20 4.43 -13.30
CA MET A 230 -5.37 5.37 -14.42
C MET A 230 -6.83 5.85 -14.56
N LEU A 231 -7.80 4.94 -14.47
CA LEU A 231 -9.21 5.26 -14.72
C LEU A 231 -9.85 6.16 -13.67
N VAL A 232 -9.32 6.21 -12.44
CA VAL A 232 -9.81 7.16 -11.42
C VAL A 232 -9.24 8.57 -11.58
N HIS A 233 -8.31 8.78 -12.52
CA HIS A 233 -7.74 10.08 -12.85
C HIS A 233 -8.45 10.71 -14.05
N SER A 234 -8.26 12.03 -14.20
CA SER A 234 -8.79 12.76 -15.35
C SER A 234 -8.21 12.20 -16.66
N GLN A 235 -8.99 12.25 -17.75
CA GLN A 235 -8.59 11.70 -19.04
C GLN A 235 -7.27 12.30 -19.56
N ALA A 236 -7.04 13.59 -19.29
CA ALA A 236 -5.80 14.29 -19.66
C ALA A 236 -4.57 13.71 -18.95
N ASP A 237 -4.76 13.10 -17.77
CA ASP A 237 -3.70 12.55 -16.93
C ASP A 237 -3.51 11.05 -17.12
N TRP A 238 -4.31 10.37 -17.96
CA TRP A 238 -4.26 8.91 -18.11
C TRP A 238 -2.87 8.36 -18.44
N PRO A 239 -2.10 8.90 -19.41
CA PRO A 239 -0.77 8.38 -19.69
C PRO A 239 0.16 8.49 -18.48
N ALA A 240 0.14 9.63 -17.78
CA ALA A 240 0.96 9.86 -16.59
C ALA A 240 0.53 8.94 -15.44
N ALA A 241 -0.77 8.80 -15.21
CA ALA A 241 -1.34 7.96 -14.16
C ALA A 241 -1.04 6.47 -14.39
N PHE A 242 -1.15 5.97 -15.62
CA PHE A 242 -0.83 4.58 -15.94
C PHE A 242 0.65 4.25 -15.71
N LEU A 243 1.56 5.11 -16.19
CA LEU A 243 2.99 4.96 -15.97
C LEU A 243 3.35 5.05 -14.48
N SER A 244 2.74 5.98 -13.75
CA SER A 244 2.89 6.10 -12.30
C SER A 244 2.43 4.83 -11.58
N GLY A 245 1.26 4.31 -11.96
CA GLY A 245 0.71 3.05 -11.45
C GLY A 245 1.67 1.87 -11.61
N ILE A 246 2.31 1.76 -12.79
CA ILE A 246 3.35 0.75 -13.05
C ILE A 246 4.56 0.95 -12.13
N ILE A 247 5.07 2.18 -11.99
CA ILE A 247 6.25 2.47 -11.15
C ILE A 247 5.96 2.14 -9.68
N PHE A 248 4.84 2.61 -9.14
CA PHE A 248 4.45 2.29 -7.77
C PHE A 248 4.28 0.78 -7.57
N ASN A 249 3.66 0.06 -8.50
CA ASN A 249 3.52 -1.40 -8.41
C ASN A 249 4.89 -2.09 -8.46
N ALA A 250 5.82 -1.58 -9.28
CA ALA A 250 7.20 -2.07 -9.34
C ALA A 250 7.94 -1.83 -8.01
N ILE A 251 7.77 -0.66 -7.38
CA ILE A 251 8.31 -0.35 -6.05
C ILE A 251 7.75 -1.33 -5.02
N ALA A 252 6.43 -1.56 -5.00
CA ALA A 252 5.80 -2.49 -4.08
C ALA A 252 6.35 -3.92 -4.24
N VAL A 253 6.47 -4.40 -5.48
CA VAL A 253 6.96 -5.75 -5.80
C VAL A 253 8.45 -5.90 -5.50
N LYS A 254 9.28 -4.88 -5.73
CA LYS A 254 10.74 -4.95 -5.50
C LYS A 254 11.10 -4.79 -4.04
N THR A 255 10.49 -3.82 -3.36
CA THR A 255 10.88 -3.44 -1.99
C THR A 255 10.12 -4.19 -0.91
N LYS A 256 8.97 -4.78 -1.26
CA LYS A 256 8.01 -5.36 -0.31
C LYS A 256 7.63 -4.38 0.83
N SER A 257 7.66 -3.08 0.53
CA SER A 257 7.45 -2.00 1.49
C SER A 257 6.31 -1.09 1.05
N LEU A 258 5.23 -1.08 1.83
CA LEU A 258 4.16 -0.10 1.66
C LEU A 258 4.66 1.30 2.02
N PHE A 259 5.56 1.42 2.99
CA PHE A 259 6.23 2.68 3.32
C PHE A 259 6.94 3.28 2.11
N ALA A 260 7.71 2.50 1.35
CA ALA A 260 8.37 3.00 0.15
C ALA A 260 7.38 3.52 -0.90
N CYS A 261 6.21 2.89 -1.03
CA CYS A 261 5.15 3.34 -1.94
C CYS A 261 4.53 4.67 -1.47
N VAL A 262 4.21 4.77 -0.17
CA VAL A 262 3.69 6.00 0.45
C VAL A 262 4.69 7.15 0.30
N ILE A 263 5.98 6.89 0.52
CA ILE A 263 7.03 7.90 0.33
C ILE A 263 7.16 8.31 -1.13
N ALA A 264 7.13 7.36 -2.09
CA ALA A 264 7.15 7.70 -3.51
C ALA A 264 6.01 8.64 -3.88
N HIS A 265 4.80 8.31 -3.42
CA HIS A 265 3.61 9.08 -3.72
C HIS A 265 3.68 10.46 -3.04
N ALA A 266 4.04 10.52 -1.75
CA ALA A 266 4.21 11.77 -1.03
C ALA A 266 5.28 12.69 -1.66
N VAL A 267 6.41 12.14 -2.12
CA VAL A 267 7.46 12.91 -2.80
C VAL A 267 6.98 13.44 -4.14
N ALA A 268 6.32 12.61 -4.95
CA ALA A 268 5.74 13.07 -6.22
C ALA A 268 4.74 14.20 -5.99
N ASN A 269 3.85 14.04 -5.00
CA ASN A 269 2.82 15.01 -4.65
C ASN A 269 3.38 16.30 -4.04
N LEU A 270 4.41 16.21 -3.21
CA LEU A 270 5.10 17.39 -2.69
C LEU A 270 5.76 18.18 -3.83
N GLY A 271 6.48 17.47 -4.71
CA GLY A 271 7.09 18.06 -5.91
C GLY A 271 6.05 18.74 -6.81
N LEU A 272 4.93 18.06 -7.06
CA LEU A 272 3.85 18.58 -7.88
C LEU A 272 3.20 19.80 -7.21
N GLY A 273 2.97 19.75 -5.89
CA GLY A 273 2.49 20.91 -5.12
C GLY A 273 3.41 22.13 -5.23
N MET A 274 4.73 21.93 -5.13
CA MET A 274 5.71 23.02 -5.33
C MET A 274 5.70 23.55 -6.77
N TYR A 275 5.61 22.66 -7.76
CA TYR A 275 5.50 23.04 -9.17
C TYR A 275 4.24 23.88 -9.43
N ILE A 276 3.10 23.50 -8.84
CA ILE A 276 1.84 24.23 -8.96
C ILE A 276 1.96 25.63 -8.33
N MET A 277 2.53 25.73 -7.12
CA MET A 277 2.71 27.02 -6.45
C MET A 277 3.63 27.98 -7.22
N THR A 278 4.66 27.45 -7.88
CA THR A 278 5.61 28.25 -8.65
C THR A 278 5.08 28.64 -10.03
N THR A 279 4.30 27.79 -10.68
CA THR A 279 3.81 28.00 -12.06
C THR A 279 2.36 28.47 -12.14
N ARG A 280 1.63 28.48 -11.02
CA ARG A 280 0.18 28.78 -10.94
C ARG A 280 -0.68 27.89 -11.84
N GLN A 281 -0.21 26.69 -12.13
CA GLN A 281 -0.99 25.71 -12.89
C GLN A 281 -2.02 25.02 -12.00
N TRP A 282 -2.98 25.81 -11.53
CA TRP A 282 -3.99 25.40 -10.58
C TRP A 282 -4.79 24.20 -11.03
N GLY A 283 -4.94 23.95 -12.34
CA GLY A 283 -5.67 22.81 -12.89
C GLY A 283 -5.08 21.43 -12.60
N PHE A 284 -3.92 21.34 -11.94
CA PHE A 284 -3.44 20.10 -11.33
C PHE A 284 -3.98 19.84 -9.92
N TRP A 285 -4.64 20.83 -9.29
CA TRP A 285 -5.20 20.75 -7.94
C TRP A 285 -6.71 20.56 -7.88
#